data_AF-A0A923ZU29-F1
#
_entry.id   AF-A0A923ZU29-F1
#
_cell.length_a   1.000
_cell.length_b   1.000
_cell.length_c   1.000
_cell.angle_alpha   90.00
_cell.angle_beta   90.00
_cell.angle_gamma   90.00
#
_symmetry.space_group_name_H-M   'P 1'
#
loop_
_entity.id
_entity.type
_entity.pdbx_description
1 polymer ?
#
loop_
_entity_poly.entity_id
_entity_poly.type
_entity_poly.pdbx_seq_one_letter_code
_entity_poly.pdbx_strand_id
1 'polypeptide(L)' 'MEESDFLQNLKDGNKSAFNHLLSLYRDRVINICYRFLLNQDDAEDVSQEVFIEIYQSIKSFRGDARLST' A
#
# COMPACT_ATOMS: atom_id res chain seq x y z
N MET A 1 17.45 3.41 -2.21
CA MET A 1 16.76 4.25 -1.22
C MET A 1 16.78 3.46 0.06
N GLU A 2 17.35 4.00 1.13
CA GLU A 2 17.33 3.33 2.44
C GLU A 2 15.88 3.22 2.93
N GLU A 3 15.55 2.17 3.69
CA GLU A 3 14.18 1.89 4.15
C GLU A 3 13.62 3.05 4.99
N SER A 4 14.48 3.70 5.79
CA SER A 4 14.15 4.89 6.58
C SER A 4 13.76 6.07 5.68
N ASP A 5 14.51 6.32 4.61
CA ASP A 5 14.22 7.41 3.67
C ASP A 5 12.93 7.15 2.91
N PHE A 6 12.67 5.91 2.54
CA PHE A 6 11.43 5.52 1.89
C PHE A 6 10.22 5.76 2.79
N LEU A 7 10.30 5.33 4.05
CA LEU A 7 9.23 5.53 5.01
C LEU A 7 8.97 7.02 5.30
N GLN A 8 10.02 7.82 5.43
CA GLN A 8 9.90 9.25 5.64
C GLN A 8 9.21 9.92 4.44
N ASN A 9 9.64 9.59 3.22
CA ASN A 9 9.01 10.09 2.00
C ASN A 9 7.52 9.70 1.89
N LEU A 10 7.14 8.49 2.33
CA LEU A 10 5.73 8.09 2.38
C LEU A 10 4.94 8.95 3.37
N LYS A 11 5.48 9.20 4.56
CA LYS A 11 4.84 10.08 5.57
C LYS A 11 4.66 11.51 5.08
N ASP A 12 5.62 11.99 4.30
CA ASP A 12 5.62 13.34 3.73
C ASP A 12 4.69 13.48 2.52
N GLY A 13 4.01 12.41 2.09
CA GLY A 13 3.08 12.45 0.95
C GLY A 13 3.80 12.43 -0.40
N ASN A 14 5.05 11.99 -0.46
CA ASN A 14 5.82 11.95 -1.70
C ASN A 14 5.18 10.97 -2.70
N LYS A 15 4.64 11.51 -3.80
CA LYS A 15 3.98 10.74 -4.85
C LYS A 15 4.88 9.65 -5.46
N SER A 16 6.18 9.90 -5.60
CA SER A 16 7.11 8.91 -6.14
C SER A 16 7.29 7.73 -5.20
N ALA A 17 7.38 7.97 -3.89
CA ALA A 17 7.44 6.91 -2.90
C ALA A 17 6.13 6.10 -2.87
N PHE A 18 4.98 6.75 -2.96
CA PHE A 18 3.70 6.05 -3.06
C PHE A 18 3.56 5.22 -4.33
N ASN A 19 3.95 5.76 -5.49
CA ASN A 19 3.94 4.98 -6.74
C ASN A 19 4.84 3.74 -6.63
N HIS A 20 5.99 3.87 -5.95
CA HIS A 20 6.85 2.73 -5.70
C HIS A 20 6.17 1.70 -4.77
N LEU A 21 5.55 2.15 -3.67
CA LEU A 21 4.77 1.29 -2.78
C LEU A 21 3.68 0.53 -3.54
N LEU A 22 2.88 1.23 -4.34
CA LEU A 22 1.83 0.61 -5.17
C LEU A 22 2.44 -0.42 -6.12
N SER A 23 3.54 -0.10 -6.82
CA SER A 23 4.18 -1.04 -7.74
C SER A 23 4.66 -2.33 -7.07
N LEU A 24 5.07 -2.26 -5.79
CA LEU A 24 5.56 -3.41 -5.04
C LEU A 24 4.43 -4.31 -4.53
N TYR A 25 3.28 -3.72 -4.19
CA TYR A 25 2.23 -4.43 -3.44
C TYR A 25 0.92 -4.62 -4.21
N ARG A 26 0.70 -3.93 -5.33
CA ARG A 26 -0.57 -3.94 -6.09
C ARG A 26 -1.05 -5.36 -6.37
N ASP A 27 -0.23 -6.16 -7.06
CA ASP A 27 -0.63 -7.52 -7.45
C ASP A 27 -0.89 -8.42 -6.24
N ARG A 28 -0.13 -8.24 -5.16
CA ARG A 28 -0.34 -9.01 -3.92
C ARG A 28 -1.66 -8.65 -3.26
N VAL A 29 -1.98 -7.35 -3.16
CA VAL A 29 -3.24 -6.88 -2.56
C VAL A 29 -4.44 -7.32 -3.41
N ILE A 30 -4.39 -7.14 -4.73
CA ILE A 30 -5.44 -7.60 -5.65
C ILE A 30 -5.65 -9.11 -5.49
N ASN A 31 -4.59 -9.91 -5.48
CA ASN A 31 -4.69 -11.36 -5.29
C ASN A 31 -5.33 -11.74 -3.95
N ILE A 32 -5.05 -10.99 -2.87
CA ILE A 32 -5.70 -11.21 -1.58
C ILE A 32 -7.19 -10.89 -1.67
N CYS A 33 -7.57 -9.73 -2.21
CA CYS A 33 -8.97 -9.33 -2.41
C CYS A 33 -9.73 -10.34 -3.27
N TYR A 34 -9.11 -10.80 -4.37
CA TYR A 34 -9.68 -11.78 -5.28
C TYR A 34 -10.00 -13.11 -4.59
N ARG A 35 -9.15 -13.57 -3.65
CA ARG A 35 -9.42 -14.81 -2.89
C ARG A 35 -10.69 -14.75 -2.04
N PHE A 36 -11.18 -13.56 -1.72
CA PHE A 36 -12.44 -13.36 -0.97
C PHE A 36 -13.63 -13.06 -1.88
N LEU A 37 -13.41 -12.29 -2.95
CA LEU A 37 -14.48 -11.78 -3.81
C LEU A 37 -14.78 -12.68 -5.00
N LEU A 38 -13.78 -13.46 -5.46
CA LEU A 38 -13.83 -14.32 -6.66
C LEU A 38 -14.24 -13.56 -7.94
N ASN A 39 -14.11 -12.23 -7.93
CA ASN A 39 -14.37 -11.33 -9.04
C ASN A 39 -13.16 -10.39 -9.18
N GLN A 40 -12.61 -10.30 -10.39
CA GLN A 40 -11.42 -9.50 -10.67
C GLN A 40 -11.71 -8.01 -10.55
N ASP A 41 -12.83 -7.54 -11.10
CA ASP A 41 -13.18 -6.11 -11.11
C ASP A 41 -13.43 -5.63 -9.67
N ASP A 42 -14.21 -6.39 -8.89
CA ASP A 42 -14.46 -6.08 -7.48
C ASP A 42 -13.15 -6.11 -6.65
N ALA A 43 -12.23 -7.04 -6.96
CA ALA A 43 -10.94 -7.12 -6.29
C ALA A 43 -10.04 -5.93 -6.60
N GLU A 44 -10.06 -5.43 -7.84
CA GLU A 44 -9.34 -4.23 -8.21
C GLU A 44 -9.92 -3.00 -7.51
N ASP A 45 -11.25 -2.86 -7.45
CA ASP A 45 -11.90 -1.75 -6.76
C ASP A 45 -11.61 -1.76 -5.25
N VAL A 46 -11.77 -2.91 -4.58
CA VAL A 46 -11.46 -3.03 -3.15
C VAL A 46 -9.97 -2.81 -2.88
N SER A 47 -9.08 -3.25 -3.76
CA SER A 47 -7.64 -3.00 -3.59
C SER A 47 -7.30 -1.51 -3.61
N GLN A 48 -8.04 -0.70 -4.37
CA GLN A 48 -7.84 0.74 -4.40
C GLN A 48 -8.20 1.37 -3.06
N GLU A 49 -9.32 0.99 -2.45
CA GLU A 49 -9.72 1.45 -1.11
C GLU A 49 -8.67 1.09 -0.06
N VAL A 50 -8.07 -0.11 -0.15
CA VAL A 50 -6.96 -0.51 0.72
C VAL A 50 -5.76 0.43 0.57
N PHE A 51 -5.37 0.80 -0.66
CA PHE A 51 -4.26 1.73 -0.88
C PHE A 51 -4.59 3.16 -0.41
N ILE A 52 -5.85 3.60 -0.50
CA ILE A 52 -6.30 4.88 0.04
C ILE A 52 -6.16 4.88 1.57
N GLU A 53 -6.59 3.82 2.24
CA GLU A 53 -6.45 3.68 3.70
C GLU A 53 -4.97 3.65 4.12
N ILE A 54 -4.11 2.96 3.38
CA ILE A 54 -2.66 2.98 3.60
C ILE A 54 -2.12 4.41 3.46
N TYR A 55 -2.52 5.15 2.43
CA TYR A 55 -2.10 6.54 2.23
C TYR A 55 -2.50 7.45 3.41
N GLN A 56 -3.69 7.26 3.97
CA GLN A 56 -4.17 8.05 5.09
C GLN A 56 -3.49 7.66 6.41
N SER A 57 -3.29 6.36 6.64
CA SER A 57 -2.73 5.82 7.89
C SER A 57 -1.21 5.84 7.97
N ILE A 58 -0.47 5.92 6.85
CA ILE A 58 1.00 5.85 6.87
C ILE A 58 1.65 6.95 7.72
N LYS A 59 0.99 8.10 7.87
CA LYS A 59 1.46 9.21 8.71
C LYS A 59 1.59 8.83 10.19
N SER A 60 0.73 7.95 10.68
CA SER A 60 0.75 7.47 12.07
C SER A 60 1.58 6.20 12.26
N PHE A 61 2.09 5.61 11.17
CA PHE A 61 2.90 4.40 11.21
C PHE A 61 4.23 4.66 11.91
N ARG A 62 4.53 3.92 12.98
CA ARG A 62 5.76 4.14 13.78
C ARG A 62 7.02 3.54 13.17
N GLY A 63 6.90 2.61 12.22
CA GLY A 63 8.06 1.88 11.67
C GLY A 63 8.49 0.67 12.52
N ASP A 64 7.75 0.36 13.59
CA ASP A 64 8.04 -0.78 14.48
C ASP A 64 7.74 -2.15 13.83
N ALA A 65 7.10 -2.15 12.66
CA ALA A 65 6.73 -3.34 11.88
C ALA A 65 7.13 -3.14 10.42
N ARG A 66 7.17 -4.23 9.64
CA ARG A 66 7.35 -4.13 8.18
C ARG A 66 6.03 -3.73 7.53
N LEU A 67 6.09 -2.92 6.48
CA LEU A 67 4.92 -2.53 5.66
C LEU A 67 4.17 -3.71 5.03
N SER A 68 4.79 -4.89 4.96
CA SER A 68 4.26 -6.09 4.30
C SER A 68 3.72 -7.16 5.25
N THR A 69 3.76 -6.90 6.56
CA THR A 69 3.23 -7.79 7.62
C THR A 69 1.74 -7.58 7.76
#